data_AF-A0A562NCV1-F1
#
_entry.id   AF-A0A562NCV1-F1
#
_cell.length_a   1.000
_cell.length_b   1.000
_cell.length_c   1.000
_cell.angle_alpha   90.00
_cell.angle_beta   90.00
_cell.angle_gamma   90.00
#
_symmetry.space_group_name_H-M   'P 1'
#
loop_
_entity.id
_entity.type
_entity.pdbx_description
1 polymer ?
#
loop_
_entity_poly.entity_id
_entity_poly.type
_entity_poly.pdbx_seq_one_letter_code
_entity_poly.pdbx_strand_id
1 'polypeptide(L)' 'MGFDPEQVGRMSRWQFMACLDGYARANGAGPSQNAPRKMSIERMRELGIEVE' A
#
# COMPACT_ATOMS: atom_id res chain seq x y z
N MET A 1 -7.64 21.25 -3.13
CA MET A 1 -6.64 20.92 -4.17
C MET A 1 -6.18 19.50 -3.95
N GLY A 2 -6.32 18.64 -4.97
CA GLY A 2 -5.99 17.22 -4.94
C GLY A 2 -6.22 16.63 -6.32
N PHE A 3 -5.80 15.39 -6.54
CA PHE A 3 -6.09 14.68 -7.78
C PHE A 3 -7.53 14.17 -7.77
N ASP A 4 -8.21 14.29 -8.90
CA ASP A 4 -9.48 13.59 -9.15
C ASP A 4 -9.23 12.07 -9.27
N PRO A 5 -10.18 11.19 -8.88
CA PRO A 5 -10.01 9.74 -9.00
C PRO A 5 -9.61 9.28 -10.41
N GLU A 6 -10.10 9.93 -11.46
CA GLU A 6 -9.73 9.60 -12.84
C GLU A 6 -8.25 9.94 -13.11
N GLN A 7 -7.76 11.05 -12.55
CA GLN A 7 -6.35 11.43 -12.67
C GLN A 7 -5.44 10.42 -11.97
N VAL A 8 -5.85 9.89 -10.81
CA VAL A 8 -5.13 8.83 -10.11
C VAL A 8 -5.12 7.55 -10.94
N GLY A 9 -6.25 7.18 -11.56
CA GLY A 9 -6.37 5.99 -12.42
C GLY A 9 -5.47 6.03 -13.66
N ARG A 10 -5.11 7.22 -14.14
CA ARG A 10 -4.21 7.42 -15.29
C ARG A 10 -2.72 7.47 -14.90
N MET A 11 -2.37 7.50 -13.61
CA MET A 11 -0.97 7.53 -13.18
C MET A 11 -0.28 6.20 -13.46
N SER A 12 0.98 6.27 -13.87
CA SER A 12 1.86 5.11 -13.79
C SER A 12 2.03 4.69 -12.33
N ARG A 13 2.36 3.42 -12.11
CA ARG A 13 2.63 2.89 -10.76
C ARG A 13 3.69 3.72 -10.04
N TRP A 14 4.74 4.16 -10.74
CA TRP A 14 5.80 4.96 -10.16
C TRP A 14 5.31 6.34 -9.69
N GLN A 15 4.53 7.03 -10.54
CA GLN A 15 3.91 8.32 -10.19
C GLN A 15 2.99 8.19 -8.97
N PHE A 16 2.18 7.13 -8.91
CA PHE A 16 1.34 6.87 -7.73
C PHE A 16 2.18 6.64 -6.47
N MET A 17 3.26 5.85 -6.56
CA MET A 17 4.12 5.58 -5.40
C MET A 17 4.80 6.83 -4.85
N ALA A 18 5.16 7.81 -5.70
CA ALA A 18 5.69 9.08 -5.25
C ALA A 18 4.70 9.91 -4.41
N CYS A 19 3.39 9.73 -4.63
CA CYS A 19 2.32 10.41 -3.90
C CYS A 19 1.70 9.56 -2.77
N LEU A 20 2.22 8.35 -2.53
CA LEU A 20 1.58 7.34 -1.69
C LEU A 20 1.36 7.80 -0.24
N ASP A 21 2.33 8.48 0.37
CA ASP A 21 2.21 8.99 1.74
C ASP A 21 1.09 10.03 1.87
N GLY A 22 1.00 10.96 0.91
CA GLY A 22 -0.09 11.94 0.87
C GLY A 22 -1.45 11.28 0.64
N TYR A 23 -1.53 10.33 -0.28
CA TYR A 23 -2.73 9.53 -0.52
C TYR A 23 -3.17 8.76 0.73
N ALA A 24 -2.24 8.11 1.42
CA ALA A 24 -2.51 7.34 2.61
C ALA A 24 -3.10 8.24 3.71
N ARG A 25 -2.47 9.38 4.01
CA ARG A 25 -2.95 10.34 5.01
C ARG A 25 -4.34 10.88 4.67
N ALA A 26 -4.58 11.22 3.40
CA ALA A 26 -5.88 11.72 2.94
C ALA A 26 -7.01 10.69 3.09
N ASN A 27 -6.69 9.40 2.97
CA ASN A 27 -7.65 8.29 3.09
C ASN A 27 -7.70 7.70 4.50
N GLY A 28 -7.25 8.44 5.53
CA GLY A 28 -7.36 8.01 6.92
C GLY A 28 -6.33 6.96 7.34
N ALA A 29 -5.31 6.68 6.54
CA ALA A 29 -4.13 5.98 7.04
C ALA A 29 -3.37 6.93 7.96
N GLY A 30 -3.57 6.77 9.27
CA GLY A 30 -2.77 7.46 10.27
C GLY A 30 -1.29 7.06 10.18
N PRO A 31 -0.39 7.75 10.93
CA PRO A 31 0.98 7.28 11.10
C PRO A 31 0.91 5.80 11.49
N SER A 32 1.55 4.95 10.69
CA SER A 32 1.44 3.49 10.73
C SER A 32 1.75 2.93 12.12
N GLN A 33 0.78 2.95 13.03
CA GLN A 33 0.79 2.21 14.29
C GLN A 33 0.71 0.69 14.01
N ASN A 34 0.20 0.34 12.81
CA ASN A 34 0.19 -0.99 12.24
C ASN A 34 1.13 -1.04 11.03
N ALA A 35 2.44 -0.97 11.26
CA ALA A 35 3.36 -1.45 10.24
C ALA A 35 2.89 -2.87 9.85
N PRO A 36 2.82 -3.23 8.56
CA PRO A 36 2.43 -4.57 8.16
C PRO A 36 3.33 -5.53 8.94
N ARG A 37 2.72 -6.26 9.89
CA ARG A 37 3.48 -7.21 10.69
C ARG A 37 3.99 -8.24 9.71
N LYS A 38 5.29 -8.56 9.79
CA LYS A 38 5.84 -9.68 9.05
C LYS A 38 5.00 -10.91 9.41
N MET A 39 4.30 -11.46 8.43
CA MET A 39 3.56 -12.71 8.60
C MET A 39 4.58 -13.84 8.86
N SER A 40 4.25 -14.81 9.72
CA SER A 40 5.18 -15.92 9.97
C SER A 40 5.36 -16.76 8.70
N ILE A 41 6.54 -17.36 8.56
CA ILE A 41 6.85 -18.25 7.44
C ILE A 41 5.89 -19.45 7.45
N GLU A 42 5.51 -19.97 8.62
CA GLU A 42 4.50 -21.05 8.67
C GLU A 42 3.16 -20.61 8.09
N ARG A 43 2.70 -19.40 8.40
CA ARG A 43 1.45 -18.87 7.86
C ARG A 43 1.52 -18.63 6.36
N MET A 44 2.67 -18.23 5.83
CA MET A 44 2.89 -18.12 4.38
C MET A 44 2.78 -19.49 3.70
N ARG A 45 3.38 -20.53 4.29
CA ARG A 45 3.32 -21.90 3.79
C ARG A 45 1.91 -22.48 3.83
N GLU A 46 1.14 -22.24 4.90
CA GLU A 46 -0.27 -22.64 4.99
C GLU A 46 -1.14 -22.02 3.89
N LEU A 47 -0.82 -20.79 3.49
CA LEU A 47 -1.51 -20.07 2.41
C LEU A 47 -1.04 -20.50 1.01
N GLY A 48 -0.08 -21.44 0.91
CA GLY A 48 0.51 -21.86 -0.35
C GLY A 48 1.40 -20.80 -0.99
N ILE A 49 1.90 -19.84 -0.22
CA ILE A 49 2.83 -18.81 -0.69
C ILE A 49 4.25 -19.39 -0.60
N GLU A 50 4.91 -19.54 -1.75
CA GLU A 50 6.32 -19.92 -1.81
C GLU A 50 7.18 -18.75 -1.32
N VAL A 51 8.05 -19.03 -0.35
CA VAL A 51 9.00 -18.07 0.22
C VAL A 51 10.39 -18.54 -0.17
N GLU A 52 11.04 -17.80 -1.06
CA GLU A 52 12.43 -18.01 -1.51
C GLU A 52 13.43 -17.49 -0.46
#